data_AF-A0A952AK98-F1
#
_entry.id   AF-A0A952AK98-F1
#
_cell.length_a   1.000
_cell.length_b   1.000
_cell.length_c   1.000
_cell.angle_alpha   90.00
_cell.angle_beta   90.00
_cell.angle_gamma   90.00
#
_symmetry.space_group_name_H-M   'P 1'
#
loop_
_entity.id
_entity.type
_entity.pdbx_description
1 polymer ?
#
loop_
_entity_poly.entity_id
_entity_poly.type
_entity_poly.pdbx_seq_one_letter_code
_entity_poly.pdbx_strand_id
1 'polypeptide(L)'
;MQDSFQVHEMTFDPSKEEAQQDSLNRVYQQGEVPMKSNNKMFLILSVLVLLGGTATGVGLSKLNAKEQSNAGESGVPLQQVATGAVREGDVFGSPEEKDFKDSAEGYLELGGLDGEGSHKLLREGGPSQNVYLTSSSTDLDKFDGMKVQVWGETFKGQKAGWLMDVGRVKVVEVNAQPPADAQRAGSATEGGNE
;
A
#
# COMPACT_ATOMS: atom_id res chain seq x y z
N MET A 1 -29.53 -71.96 24.25
CA MET A 1 -29.37 -70.64 24.88
C MET A 1 -28.55 -70.81 26.15
N GLN A 2 -27.25 -70.56 26.05
CA GLN A 2 -26.30 -70.36 27.15
C GLN A 2 -25.09 -69.66 26.52
N ASP A 3 -25.10 -68.33 26.56
CA ASP A 3 -23.94 -67.51 26.19
C ASP A 3 -23.04 -67.39 27.41
N SER A 4 -21.91 -68.09 27.37
CA SER A 4 -20.86 -68.04 28.37
C SER A 4 -19.80 -67.02 27.95
N PHE A 5 -19.82 -65.91 28.68
CA PHE A 5 -18.75 -64.96 28.95
C PHE A 5 -17.34 -65.60 28.87
N GLN A 6 -16.47 -65.06 28.01
CA GLN A 6 -15.03 -65.23 28.11
C GLN A 6 -14.33 -63.88 28.06
N VAL A 7 -13.74 -63.53 29.20
CA VAL A 7 -12.79 -62.45 29.41
C VAL A 7 -11.56 -62.73 28.55
N HIS A 8 -11.25 -61.86 27.61
CA HIS A 8 -9.92 -61.88 26.98
C HIS A 8 -8.95 -61.15 27.90
N GLU A 9 -8.05 -61.92 28.51
CA GLU A 9 -6.83 -61.42 29.14
C GLU A 9 -6.07 -60.55 28.14
N MET A 10 -5.79 -59.30 28.52
CA MET A 10 -4.78 -58.50 27.84
C MET A 10 -3.41 -58.99 28.30
N THR A 11 -2.85 -59.92 27.54
CA THR A 11 -1.45 -60.32 27.67
C THR A 11 -0.57 -59.18 27.15
N PHE A 12 0.22 -58.61 28.06
CA PHE A 12 1.28 -57.66 27.73
C PHE A 12 2.39 -58.40 26.99
N ASP A 13 2.56 -58.08 25.70
CA ASP A 13 3.55 -58.68 24.80
C ASP A 13 4.81 -57.79 24.73
N PRO A 14 5.90 -58.15 25.43
CA PRO A 14 7.12 -57.35 25.49
C PRO A 14 7.88 -57.27 24.14
N SER A 15 7.49 -58.05 23.13
CA SER A 15 8.17 -58.06 21.82
C SER A 15 7.89 -56.82 20.95
N LYS A 16 6.83 -56.05 21.28
CA LYS A 16 6.45 -54.86 20.51
C LYS A 16 7.20 -53.60 20.92
N GLU A 17 7.81 -53.58 22.11
CA GLU A 17 8.57 -52.45 22.62
C GLU A 17 9.99 -52.39 22.00
N GLU A 18 10.60 -53.55 21.78
CA GLU A 18 11.92 -53.66 21.13
C GLU A 18 11.88 -53.22 19.65
N ALA A 19 10.78 -53.50 18.94
CA ALA A 19 10.59 -53.09 17.56
C ALA A 19 10.42 -51.56 17.40
N GLN A 20 9.85 -50.87 18.40
CA GLN A 20 9.76 -49.41 18.38
C GLN A 20 11.11 -48.75 18.72
N GLN A 21 11.89 -49.34 19.63
CA GLN A 21 13.21 -48.84 20.00
C GLN A 21 14.21 -48.93 18.83
N ASP A 22 14.15 -49.99 18.02
CA ASP A 22 14.99 -50.16 16.81
C ASP A 22 14.66 -49.09 15.73
N SER A 23 13.38 -48.77 15.57
CA SER A 23 12.95 -47.76 14.59
C SER A 23 13.40 -46.34 14.95
N LEU A 24 13.53 -46.04 16.25
CA LEU A 24 14.02 -44.74 16.71
C LEU A 24 15.55 -44.64 16.61
N ASN A 25 16.29 -45.70 16.94
CA ASN A 25 17.75 -45.72 16.78
C ASN A 25 18.20 -45.59 15.31
N ARG A 26 17.39 -46.03 14.35
CA ARG A 26 17.65 -45.86 12.90
C ARG A 26 17.58 -44.41 12.43
N VAL A 27 16.83 -43.55 13.12
CA VAL A 27 16.64 -42.13 12.76
C VAL A 27 17.79 -41.25 13.29
N TYR A 28 18.54 -41.71 14.30
CA TYR A 28 19.65 -40.95 14.90
C TYR A 28 21.06 -41.35 14.39
N GLN A 29 21.18 -42.40 13.58
CA GLN A 29 22.46 -42.75 12.95
C GLN A 29 22.69 -41.89 11.69
N GLN A 30 23.29 -40.74 11.92
CA GLN A 30 24.41 -40.21 11.16
C GLN A 30 24.46 -40.60 9.67
N GLY A 31 23.97 -39.69 8.82
CA GLY A 31 24.52 -39.52 7.49
C GLY A 31 25.93 -38.93 7.59
N GLU A 32 26.95 -39.77 7.76
CA GLU A 32 28.31 -39.39 7.43
C GLU A 32 28.41 -39.35 5.91
N VAL A 33 28.19 -38.18 5.30
CA VAL A 33 28.59 -37.97 3.92
C VAL A 33 30.13 -38.03 3.87
N PRO A 34 30.74 -38.96 3.11
CA PRO A 34 32.18 -38.92 2.92
C PRO A 34 32.49 -37.69 2.07
N MET A 35 32.77 -36.55 2.71
CA MET A 35 33.40 -35.43 2.02
C MET A 35 34.83 -35.86 1.71
N LYS A 36 35.00 -36.46 0.53
CA LYS A 36 36.29 -36.53 -0.13
C LYS A 36 36.81 -35.08 -0.25
N SER A 37 37.79 -34.74 0.57
CA SER A 37 38.38 -33.40 0.67
C SER A 37 39.17 -33.07 -0.60
N ASN A 38 38.44 -32.72 -1.65
CA ASN A 38 39.01 -32.06 -2.81
C ASN A 38 38.96 -30.56 -2.51
N ASN A 39 39.91 -30.04 -1.70
CA ASN A 39 39.96 -28.63 -1.28
C ASN A 39 39.90 -27.62 -2.44
N LYS A 40 40.23 -28.07 -3.66
CA LYS A 40 40.12 -27.30 -4.90
C LYS A 40 38.67 -27.00 -5.29
N MET A 41 37.72 -27.90 -5.01
CA MET A 41 36.31 -27.72 -5.37
C MET A 41 35.58 -26.76 -4.42
N PHE A 42 35.93 -26.77 -3.12
CA PHE A 42 35.45 -25.78 -2.15
C PHE A 42 36.06 -24.40 -2.39
N LEU A 43 37.36 -24.31 -2.76
CA LEU A 43 37.98 -23.06 -3.18
C LEU A 43 37.34 -22.49 -4.45
N ILE A 44 37.06 -23.32 -5.44
CA ILE A 44 36.39 -22.90 -6.69
C ILE A 44 34.97 -22.39 -6.44
N LEU A 45 34.20 -23.07 -5.59
CA LEU A 45 32.85 -22.64 -5.22
C LEU A 45 32.88 -21.31 -4.43
N SER A 46 33.84 -21.15 -3.51
CA SER A 46 34.00 -19.92 -2.72
C SER A 46 34.48 -18.73 -3.57
N VAL A 47 35.35 -18.97 -4.55
CA VAL A 47 35.80 -17.94 -5.51
C VAL A 47 34.67 -17.56 -6.47
N LEU A 48 33.82 -18.51 -6.90
CA LEU A 48 32.63 -18.23 -7.71
C LEU A 48 31.59 -17.38 -6.96
N VAL A 49 31.37 -17.63 -5.66
CA VAL A 49 30.47 -16.81 -4.83
C VAL A 49 31.06 -15.42 -4.57
N LEU A 50 32.38 -15.29 -4.42
CA LEU A 50 33.04 -13.99 -4.28
C LEU A 50 33.06 -13.19 -5.59
N LEU A 51 33.13 -13.84 -6.75
CA LEU A 51 33.02 -13.20 -8.08
C LEU A 51 31.57 -12.88 -8.47
N GLY A 52 30.59 -13.70 -8.06
CA GLY A 52 29.17 -13.51 -8.35
C GLY A 52 28.43 -12.61 -7.33
N GLY A 53 28.94 -12.50 -6.10
CA GLY A 53 28.28 -11.79 -5.00
C GLY A 53 28.47 -10.28 -4.98
N THR A 54 29.44 -9.73 -5.72
CA THR A 54 29.72 -8.28 -5.72
C THR A 54 29.00 -7.50 -6.82
N ALA A 55 28.21 -8.17 -7.68
CA ALA A 55 27.46 -7.50 -8.75
C ALA A 55 26.00 -7.18 -8.40
N THR A 56 25.40 -7.80 -7.37
CA THR A 56 23.97 -7.62 -7.07
C THR A 56 23.67 -6.42 -6.17
N GLY A 57 24.67 -5.85 -5.50
CA GLY A 57 24.44 -4.83 -4.45
C GLY A 57 24.41 -3.36 -4.89
N VAL A 58 24.96 -2.99 -6.06
CA VAL A 58 25.17 -1.56 -6.40
C VAL A 58 24.76 -1.20 -7.85
N GLY A 59 24.23 -2.16 -8.61
CA GLY A 59 23.73 -1.93 -9.98
C GLY A 59 22.24 -1.60 -10.08
N LEU A 60 21.42 -2.02 -9.10
CA LEU A 60 19.96 -1.85 -9.16
C LEU A 60 19.49 -0.41 -8.88
N SER A 61 20.34 0.42 -8.26
CA SER A 61 19.99 1.80 -7.91
C SER A 61 20.13 2.80 -9.07
N LYS A 62 20.70 2.39 -10.22
CA LYS A 62 20.85 3.27 -11.41
C LYS A 62 20.15 2.78 -12.67
N LEU A 63 19.53 1.60 -12.66
CA LEU A 63 18.69 1.11 -13.75
C LEU A 63 17.22 1.53 -13.58
N ASN A 64 16.78 1.86 -12.36
CA ASN A 64 15.50 2.53 -12.10
C ASN A 64 15.43 4.00 -12.55
N ALA A 65 16.54 4.57 -13.05
CA ALA A 65 16.59 5.95 -13.52
C ALA A 65 16.49 6.08 -15.05
N LYS A 66 16.44 4.97 -15.81
CA LYS A 66 16.52 5.02 -17.29
C LYS A 66 15.67 4.03 -18.07
N GLU A 67 14.57 3.54 -17.49
CA GLU A 67 13.51 2.85 -18.25
C GLU A 67 12.13 3.34 -17.80
N GLN A 68 11.78 4.55 -18.21
CA GLN A 68 10.37 4.95 -18.31
C GLN A 68 10.19 5.78 -19.58
N SER A 69 10.25 5.09 -20.71
CA SER A 69 9.76 5.61 -21.98
C SER A 69 9.16 4.44 -22.75
N ASN A 70 7.82 4.44 -22.80
CA ASN A 70 6.95 3.67 -23.69
C ASN A 70 6.80 2.16 -23.48
N ALA A 71 5.80 1.79 -22.68
CA ALA A 71 4.87 0.70 -23.01
C ALA A 71 3.51 1.02 -22.36
N GLY A 72 2.45 0.97 -23.15
CA GLY A 72 1.12 1.42 -22.76
C GLY A 72 0.40 0.50 -21.77
N GLU A 73 -0.74 1.04 -21.33
CA GLU A 73 -1.81 0.43 -20.53
C GLU A 73 -1.65 0.52 -19.00
N SER A 74 -2.35 1.53 -18.46
CA SER A 74 -3.03 1.56 -17.16
C SER A 74 -2.22 1.12 -15.92
N GLY A 75 -1.28 1.97 -15.52
CA GLY A 75 -0.67 1.90 -14.20
C GLY A 75 0.03 3.19 -13.90
N VAL A 76 -0.71 4.18 -13.38
CA VAL A 76 -0.07 5.39 -12.87
C VAL A 76 0.85 4.97 -11.72
N PRO A 77 2.14 5.34 -11.72
CA PRO A 77 3.04 5.03 -10.62
C PRO A 77 2.48 5.66 -9.34
N LEU A 78 2.21 4.82 -8.34
CA LEU A 78 1.75 5.25 -7.02
C LEU A 78 2.94 5.88 -6.30
N GLN A 79 3.03 7.21 -6.32
CA GLN A 79 4.00 7.93 -5.52
C GLN A 79 3.46 8.01 -4.09
N GLN A 80 4.00 7.19 -3.18
CA GLN A 80 3.51 7.13 -1.80
C GLN A 80 3.93 8.34 -0.94
N VAL A 81 4.84 9.19 -1.42
CA VAL A 81 5.19 10.47 -0.80
C VAL A 81 5.60 11.40 -1.94
N ALA A 82 4.92 12.53 -2.14
CA ALA A 82 5.34 13.53 -3.13
C ALA A 82 6.62 14.24 -2.64
N THR A 83 7.77 13.62 -2.89
CA THR A 83 9.12 14.17 -2.75
C THR A 83 9.66 14.74 -4.07
N GLY A 84 8.82 14.88 -5.10
CA GLY A 84 9.17 15.42 -6.41
C GLY A 84 8.07 16.33 -6.98
N ALA A 85 8.34 16.92 -8.16
CA ALA A 85 7.35 17.75 -8.85
C ALA A 85 6.11 16.92 -9.21
N VAL A 86 4.94 17.38 -8.76
CA VAL A 86 3.63 16.76 -9.04
C VAL A 86 3.26 17.03 -10.49
N ARG A 87 2.83 15.98 -11.22
CA ARG A 87 2.42 16.09 -12.63
C ARG A 87 0.97 15.65 -12.80
N GLU A 88 0.40 16.07 -13.92
CA GLU A 88 -0.92 15.62 -14.34
C GLU A 88 -0.94 14.11 -14.54
N GLY A 89 -2.00 13.49 -14.02
CA GLY A 89 -2.19 12.05 -14.04
C GLY A 89 -1.52 11.31 -12.90
N ASP A 90 -0.62 11.91 -12.12
CA ASP A 90 0.02 11.24 -10.96
C ASP A 90 -1.05 10.85 -9.90
N VAL A 91 -0.88 9.69 -9.27
CA VAL A 91 -1.81 9.12 -8.28
C VAL A 91 -1.06 8.85 -6.98
N PHE A 92 -1.68 9.25 -5.87
CA PHE A 92 -1.14 9.20 -4.52
C PHE A 92 -2.16 8.57 -3.57
N GLY A 93 -1.67 8.01 -2.46
CA GLY A 93 -2.51 7.30 -1.47
C GLY A 93 -2.68 5.83 -1.82
N SER A 94 -3.87 5.28 -1.57
CA SER A 94 -4.16 3.85 -1.66
C SER A 94 -4.08 3.30 -3.11
N PRO A 95 -3.47 2.12 -3.32
CA PRO A 95 -3.42 1.45 -4.62
C PRO A 95 -4.79 1.04 -5.14
N GLU A 96 -5.69 0.64 -4.24
CA GLU A 96 -6.98 0.06 -4.55
C GLU A 96 -8.07 1.13 -4.64
N GLU A 97 -8.40 1.59 -5.86
CA GLU A 97 -9.49 2.56 -6.09
C GLU A 97 -10.85 2.07 -5.61
N LYS A 98 -11.10 0.76 -5.77
CA LYS A 98 -12.37 0.09 -5.47
C LYS A 98 -12.68 0.00 -3.97
N ASP A 99 -11.73 0.31 -3.12
CA ASP A 99 -11.90 0.24 -1.66
C ASP A 99 -12.66 1.48 -1.14
N PHE A 100 -12.78 2.52 -1.97
CA PHE A 100 -13.55 3.72 -1.68
C PHE A 100 -14.90 3.70 -2.39
N LYS A 101 -15.94 4.13 -1.68
CA LYS A 101 -17.32 4.16 -2.19
C LYS A 101 -17.64 5.46 -2.91
N ASP A 102 -16.98 6.54 -2.50
CA ASP A 102 -17.27 7.88 -2.97
C ASP A 102 -16.06 8.47 -3.70
N SER A 103 -16.35 9.35 -4.66
CA SER A 103 -15.33 10.15 -5.32
C SER A 103 -15.85 11.55 -5.62
N ALA A 104 -14.95 12.52 -5.67
CA ALA A 104 -15.25 13.88 -6.05
C ALA A 104 -14.09 14.47 -6.85
N GLU A 105 -14.40 15.41 -7.75
CA GLU A 105 -13.41 16.16 -8.50
C GLU A 105 -13.66 17.65 -8.28
N GLY A 106 -12.58 18.42 -8.11
CA GLY A 106 -12.65 19.86 -7.94
C GLY A 106 -11.28 20.51 -7.80
N TYR A 107 -11.30 21.82 -7.63
CA TYR A 107 -10.11 22.60 -7.30
C TYR A 107 -9.84 22.47 -5.80
N LEU A 108 -8.67 21.97 -5.42
CA LEU A 108 -8.31 21.80 -4.02
C LEU A 108 -7.82 23.12 -3.44
N GLU A 109 -8.39 23.50 -2.31
CA GLU A 109 -7.97 24.67 -1.54
C GLU A 109 -7.87 24.29 -0.07
N LEU A 110 -6.86 24.82 0.61
CA LEU A 110 -6.74 24.76 2.05
C LEU A 110 -7.97 25.39 2.74
N GLY A 111 -8.42 24.78 3.83
CA GLY A 111 -9.48 25.30 4.68
C GLY A 111 -10.65 24.33 4.87
N GLY A 112 -11.26 24.39 6.05
CA GLY A 112 -12.45 23.62 6.43
C GLY A 112 -13.69 24.50 6.59
N LEU A 113 -14.75 23.94 7.17
CA LEU A 113 -15.95 24.67 7.59
C LEU A 113 -16.14 24.53 9.09
N ASP A 114 -16.03 25.64 9.83
CA ASP A 114 -16.28 25.69 11.29
C ASP A 114 -15.50 24.63 12.09
N GLY A 115 -14.26 24.34 11.68
CA GLY A 115 -13.40 23.33 12.33
C GLY A 115 -13.60 21.90 11.80
N GLU A 116 -14.46 21.68 10.81
CA GLU A 116 -14.59 20.40 10.09
C GLU A 116 -13.80 20.40 8.80
N GLY A 117 -13.01 19.35 8.59
CA GLY A 117 -12.11 19.24 7.46
C GLY A 117 -10.89 20.14 7.58
N SER A 118 -9.86 19.78 6.82
CA SER A 118 -8.61 20.54 6.68
C SER A 118 -8.54 21.26 5.33
N HIS A 119 -9.21 20.69 4.32
CA HIS A 119 -9.22 21.17 2.95
C HIS A 119 -10.64 21.12 2.41
N LYS A 120 -10.85 21.75 1.26
CA LYS A 120 -12.11 21.72 0.52
C LYS A 120 -11.85 21.58 -0.98
N LEU A 121 -12.75 20.89 -1.66
CA LEU A 121 -12.86 20.93 -3.11
C LEU A 121 -13.88 21.98 -3.51
N LEU A 122 -13.42 22.99 -4.23
CA LEU A 122 -14.29 23.96 -4.88
C LEU A 122 -14.87 23.36 -6.14
N ARG A 123 -16.20 23.48 -6.27
CA ARG A 123 -16.97 22.97 -7.40
C ARG A 123 -17.90 24.05 -7.94
N GLU A 124 -18.31 23.90 -9.18
CA GLU A 124 -19.35 24.75 -9.77
C GLU A 124 -20.65 24.66 -8.94
N GLY A 125 -21.36 25.77 -8.78
CA GLY A 125 -22.53 25.84 -7.89
C GLY A 125 -22.24 26.38 -6.47
N GLY A 126 -21.01 26.83 -6.23
CA GLY A 126 -20.62 27.60 -5.04
C GLY A 126 -20.54 26.77 -3.75
N PRO A 127 -20.55 27.42 -2.58
CA PRO A 127 -20.25 26.77 -1.29
C PRO A 127 -21.14 25.57 -0.93
N SER A 128 -22.36 25.52 -1.49
CA SER A 128 -23.29 24.40 -1.28
C SER A 128 -22.84 23.08 -1.93
N GLN A 129 -21.96 23.16 -2.94
CA GLN A 129 -21.44 22.02 -3.68
C GLN A 129 -20.01 21.64 -3.26
N ASN A 130 -19.40 22.41 -2.35
CA ASN A 130 -18.06 22.15 -1.87
C ASN A 130 -18.01 20.86 -1.04
N VAL A 131 -16.92 20.13 -1.19
CA VAL A 131 -16.65 18.92 -0.43
C VAL A 131 -15.53 19.21 0.56
N TYR A 132 -15.80 19.08 1.85
CA TYR A 132 -14.79 19.25 2.89
C TYR A 132 -14.05 17.94 3.11
N LEU A 133 -12.75 18.02 3.32
CA LEU A 133 -11.85 16.87 3.28
C LEU A 133 -11.04 16.73 4.57
N THR A 134 -10.95 15.49 5.05
CA THR A 134 -9.89 15.04 5.95
C THR A 134 -8.96 14.12 5.17
N SER A 135 -7.68 14.09 5.53
CA SER A 135 -6.73 13.18 4.88
C SER A 135 -6.30 12.08 5.82
N SER A 136 -6.40 10.83 5.37
CA SER A 136 -5.93 9.65 6.10
C SER A 136 -4.66 9.01 5.53
N SER A 137 -4.37 9.24 4.25
CA SER A 137 -3.36 8.47 3.50
C SER A 137 -2.28 9.28 2.80
N THR A 138 -2.54 10.56 2.54
CA THR A 138 -1.64 11.43 1.76
C THR A 138 -1.61 12.85 2.33
N ASP A 139 -0.64 13.65 1.94
CA ASP A 139 -0.55 15.05 2.35
C ASP A 139 -1.28 15.92 1.31
N LEU A 140 -2.42 16.50 1.69
CA LEU A 140 -3.27 17.29 0.78
C LEU A 140 -2.67 18.66 0.46
N ASP A 141 -1.84 19.21 1.35
CA ASP A 141 -1.17 20.51 1.17
C ASP A 141 -0.33 20.52 -0.11
N LYS A 142 0.18 19.35 -0.52
CA LYS A 142 0.99 19.17 -1.73
C LYS A 142 0.21 19.36 -3.02
N PHE A 143 -1.13 19.35 -2.96
CA PHE A 143 -2.01 19.50 -4.11
C PHE A 143 -2.85 20.79 -4.02
N ASP A 144 -2.57 21.66 -3.05
CA ASP A 144 -3.23 22.95 -2.93
C ASP A 144 -3.07 23.74 -4.23
N GLY A 145 -4.16 24.30 -4.71
CA GLY A 145 -4.21 25.04 -5.96
C GLY A 145 -4.29 24.19 -7.23
N MET A 146 -4.36 22.86 -7.12
CA MET A 146 -4.49 21.96 -8.26
C MET A 146 -5.94 21.48 -8.42
N LYS A 147 -6.29 21.04 -9.62
CA LYS A 147 -7.51 20.26 -9.83
C LYS A 147 -7.20 18.80 -9.59
N VAL A 148 -7.94 18.18 -8.68
CA VAL A 148 -7.74 16.79 -8.28
C VAL A 148 -9.06 16.03 -8.30
N GLN A 149 -8.95 14.73 -8.58
CA GLN A 149 -9.97 13.75 -8.28
C GLN A 149 -9.56 13.00 -7.02
N VAL A 150 -10.45 12.95 -6.04
CA VAL A 150 -10.21 12.25 -4.78
C VAL A 150 -11.19 11.11 -4.63
N TRP A 151 -10.76 10.06 -3.94
CA TRP A 151 -11.62 8.95 -3.53
C TRP A 151 -11.53 8.77 -2.02
N GLY A 152 -12.66 8.43 -1.42
CA GLY A 152 -12.78 8.37 0.02
C GLY A 152 -14.08 7.78 0.52
N GLU A 153 -14.29 7.95 1.82
CA GLU A 153 -15.54 7.63 2.49
C GLU A 153 -16.23 8.93 2.93
N THR A 154 -17.45 9.15 2.45
CA THR A 154 -18.26 10.29 2.89
C THR A 154 -18.89 10.01 4.23
N PHE A 155 -18.82 10.99 5.12
CA PHE A 155 -19.48 10.95 6.42
C PHE A 155 -20.31 12.21 6.66
N LYS A 156 -21.25 12.09 7.60
CA LYS A 156 -22.12 13.20 7.96
C LYS A 156 -21.37 14.17 8.88
N GLY A 157 -21.04 15.35 8.35
CA GLY A 157 -20.54 16.47 9.15
C GLY A 157 -21.62 17.04 10.08
N GLN A 158 -21.20 17.71 11.15
CA GLN A 158 -22.08 18.52 11.99
C GLN A 158 -22.42 19.84 11.30
N LYS A 159 -21.50 20.36 10.47
CA LYS A 159 -21.61 21.64 9.77
C LYS A 159 -21.49 21.46 8.26
N ALA A 160 -20.51 20.68 7.83
CA ALA A 160 -20.30 20.36 6.43
C ALA A 160 -21.43 19.45 5.92
N GLY A 161 -22.12 19.92 4.87
CA GLY A 161 -23.12 19.11 4.16
C GLY A 161 -22.50 17.90 3.46
N TRP A 162 -21.23 18.03 3.05
CA TRP A 162 -20.43 16.95 2.49
C TRP A 162 -19.04 16.98 3.10
N LEU A 163 -18.73 15.97 3.90
CA LEU A 163 -17.44 15.77 4.54
C LEU A 163 -16.91 14.38 4.18
N MET A 164 -15.66 14.28 3.76
CA MET A 164 -15.10 13.05 3.21
C MET A 164 -13.68 12.80 3.69
N ASP A 165 -13.39 11.54 4.03
CA ASP A 165 -12.04 11.10 4.40
C ASP A 165 -11.32 10.55 3.18
N VAL A 166 -10.23 11.19 2.79
CA VAL A 166 -9.55 10.95 1.52
C VAL A 166 -8.45 9.90 1.68
N GLY A 167 -8.66 8.78 0.98
CA GLY A 167 -7.71 7.67 0.92
C GLY A 167 -6.91 7.59 -0.37
N ARG A 168 -7.28 8.36 -1.41
CA ARG A 168 -6.58 8.39 -2.71
C ARG A 168 -6.82 9.70 -3.44
N VAL A 169 -5.80 10.18 -4.13
CA VAL A 169 -5.83 11.42 -4.91
C VAL A 169 -5.20 11.17 -6.28
N LYS A 170 -5.83 11.70 -7.33
CA LYS A 170 -5.30 11.77 -8.69
C LYS A 170 -5.26 13.22 -9.12
N VAL A 171 -4.12 13.64 -9.64
CA VAL A 171 -3.95 14.99 -10.17
C VAL A 171 -4.56 15.04 -11.55
N VAL A 172 -5.54 15.93 -11.74
CA VAL A 172 -6.19 16.14 -13.04
C VAL A 172 -5.48 17.25 -13.78
N GLU A 173 -5.18 18.36 -13.11
CA GLU A 173 -4.54 19.55 -13.69
C GLU A 173 -3.70 20.26 -12.63
N VAL A 174 -2.43 20.53 -12.93
CA VAL A 174 -1.50 21.16 -11.98
C VAL A 174 -1.67 22.69 -11.94
N ASN A 175 -2.00 23.31 -13.08
CA ASN A 175 -2.15 24.77 -13.20
C ASN A 175 -3.62 25.18 -13.31
N ALA A 176 -4.48 24.53 -12.52
CA ALA A 176 -5.92 24.79 -12.54
C ALA A 176 -6.23 26.20 -12.05
N GLN A 177 -7.39 26.71 -12.45
CA GLN A 177 -7.97 27.93 -11.90
C GLN A 177 -9.19 27.56 -11.04
N PRO A 178 -9.43 28.28 -9.93
CA PRO A 178 -10.63 28.08 -9.14
C PRO A 178 -11.88 28.41 -9.97
N PRO A 179 -13.02 27.75 -9.69
CA PRO A 179 -14.27 27.98 -10.44
C PRO A 179 -14.71 29.45 -10.33
N ALA A 180 -15.32 29.97 -11.39
CA ALA A 180 -15.63 31.40 -11.51
C ALA A 180 -16.48 31.93 -10.34
N ASP A 181 -17.37 31.10 -9.81
CA ASP A 181 -18.22 31.44 -8.67
C ASP A 181 -17.44 31.58 -7.36
N ALA A 182 -16.37 30.80 -7.17
CA ALA A 182 -15.49 30.94 -6.02
C ALA A 182 -14.64 32.21 -6.11
N GLN A 183 -14.19 32.58 -7.32
CA GLN A 183 -13.44 33.83 -7.55
C GLN A 183 -14.28 35.08 -7.25
N ARG A 184 -15.58 35.06 -7.56
CA ARG A 184 -16.51 36.16 -7.24
C ARG A 184 -16.78 36.29 -5.73
N ALA A 185 -16.80 35.18 -5.01
CA ALA A 185 -17.00 35.20 -3.56
C ALA A 185 -15.81 35.87 -2.83
N GLY A 186 -14.59 35.65 -3.31
CA GLY A 186 -13.37 36.29 -2.76
C GLY A 186 -13.35 37.81 -2.98
N SER A 187 -13.73 38.29 -4.17
CA SER A 187 -13.70 39.72 -4.51
C SER A 187 -14.79 40.55 -3.85
N ALA A 188 -15.89 39.94 -3.41
CA ALA A 188 -16.96 40.64 -2.69
C ALA A 188 -16.58 41.00 -1.24
N THR A 189 -15.57 40.36 -0.65
CA THR A 189 -15.17 40.58 0.75
C THR A 189 -14.19 41.76 0.91
N GLU A 190 -13.52 42.19 -0.17
CA GLU A 190 -12.50 43.24 -0.11
C GLU A 190 -13.03 44.68 -0.34
N GLY A 191 -14.34 44.83 -0.60
CA GLY A 191 -14.98 46.14 -0.84
C GLY A 191 -15.71 46.76 0.36
N GLY A 192 -15.53 46.20 1.57
CA GLY A 192 -16.37 46.51 2.74
C GLY A 192 -15.73 47.31 3.88
N ASN A 193 -14.60 47.98 3.63
CA ASN A 193 -13.91 48.77 4.66
C ASN A 193 -13.77 50.23 4.18
N GLU A 194 -14.82 51.01 4.39
CA GLU A 194 -14.74 52.49 4.45
C GLU A 194 -14.33 52.94 5.86
#